data_AF-A0A086QJ49-F1
#
_entry.id   AF-A0A086QJ49-F1
#
_cell.length_a   1.000
_cell.length_b   1.000
_cell.length_c   1.000
_cell.angle_alpha   90.00
_cell.angle_beta   90.00
_cell.angle_gamma   90.00
#
_symmetry.space_group_name_H-M   'P 1'
#
loop_
_entity.id
_entity.type
_entity.pdbx_description
1 polymer ?
#
loop_
_entity_poly.entity_id
_entity_poly.type
_entity_poly.pdbx_seq_one_letter_code
_entity_poly.pdbx_strand_id
1 'polypeptide(L)'
;EWVHASEPGDRPAEKPLRIFLGREIASRHADKTAQPWWWHLRLSRRPVLGPTSLDVELAFLMCHQAHVKRGTLVLDPFVGTGSILISASYYGATCVGSDIDIRVLKGYSVAYLNPHIKHPPNGKTYGWPGFERKREEAKKSE
;
A
#
# COMPACT_ATOMS: atom_id res chain seq x y z
N GLU A 1 37.95 -19.43 29.08
CA GLU A 1 37.79 -17.97 28.83
C GLU A 1 37.08 -17.78 27.50
N TRP A 2 36.15 -16.83 27.43
CA TRP A 2 35.37 -16.54 26.23
C TRP A 2 36.18 -15.67 25.28
N VAL A 3 36.20 -15.97 23.99
CA VAL A 3 36.69 -15.03 22.99
C VAL A 3 35.55 -14.78 22.01
N HIS A 4 34.94 -13.60 22.13
CA HIS A 4 34.02 -13.11 21.10
C HIS A 4 34.82 -12.95 19.81
N ALA A 5 34.24 -13.31 18.66
CA ALA A 5 34.87 -13.04 17.38
C ALA A 5 35.12 -11.53 17.29
N SER A 6 36.38 -11.13 17.33
CA SER A 6 36.80 -9.74 17.46
C SER A 6 37.33 -9.21 16.13
N GLU A 7 37.72 -10.10 15.22
CA GLU A 7 38.22 -9.73 13.90
C GLU A 7 37.52 -10.49 12.76
N PRO A 8 37.44 -9.89 11.56
CA PRO A 8 36.99 -10.59 10.36
C PRO A 8 37.88 -11.81 10.06
N GLY A 9 37.32 -13.02 10.13
CA GLY A 9 38.05 -14.27 9.86
C GLY A 9 38.12 -15.24 11.04
N ASP A 10 37.65 -14.82 12.21
CA ASP A 10 37.51 -15.70 13.37
C ASP A 10 36.60 -16.88 13.04
N ARG A 11 37.07 -18.10 13.38
CA ARG A 11 36.35 -19.32 13.08
C ARG A 11 35.13 -19.44 14.00
N PRO A 12 33.91 -19.69 13.47
CA PRO A 12 32.77 -19.96 14.32
C PRO A 12 33.04 -21.17 15.21
N ALA A 13 32.52 -21.13 16.45
CA ALA A 13 32.69 -22.21 17.41
C ALA A 13 32.21 -23.55 16.83
N GLU A 14 32.98 -24.64 17.05
CA GLU A 14 32.66 -25.98 16.54
C GLU A 14 31.31 -26.52 17.00
N LYS A 15 30.79 -26.01 18.13
CA LYS A 15 29.49 -26.37 18.69
C LYS A 15 28.66 -25.11 18.92
N PRO A 16 27.36 -25.11 18.55
CA PRO A 16 26.49 -23.95 18.77
C PRO A 16 26.38 -23.67 20.27
N LEU A 17 26.63 -22.42 20.67
CA LEU A 17 26.61 -22.00 22.08
C LEU A 17 25.21 -22.04 22.68
N ARG A 18 24.18 -21.73 21.87
CA ARG A 18 22.76 -21.78 22.20
C ARG A 18 21.96 -22.04 20.93
N ILE A 19 20.88 -22.81 21.07
CA ILE A 19 19.90 -23.06 20.01
C ILE A 19 18.62 -22.32 20.40
N PHE A 20 18.14 -21.45 19.51
CA PHE A 20 16.85 -20.79 19.66
C PHE A 20 15.86 -21.45 18.71
N LEU A 21 14.72 -21.89 19.25
CA LEU A 21 13.60 -22.38 18.47
C LEU A 21 12.56 -21.27 18.44
N GLY A 22 12.34 -20.68 17.27
CA GLY A 22 11.25 -19.73 17.02
C GLY A 22 10.14 -20.41 16.24
N ARG A 23 8.89 -19.97 16.44
CA ARG A 23 7.83 -20.29 15.49
C ARG A 23 8.06 -19.45 14.24
N GLU A 24 8.20 -20.10 13.09
CA GLU A 24 8.15 -19.40 11.81
C GLU A 24 6.76 -18.80 11.62
N ILE A 25 6.68 -17.47 11.65
CA ILE A 25 5.42 -16.73 11.48
C ILE A 25 5.14 -16.48 9.99
N ALA A 26 6.19 -16.32 9.19
CA ALA A 26 6.12 -16.21 7.74
C ALA A 26 7.44 -16.67 7.12
N SER A 27 7.37 -17.50 6.08
CA SER A 27 8.51 -17.85 5.25
C SER A 27 8.47 -17.03 3.97
N ARG A 28 9.62 -16.51 3.52
CA ARG A 28 9.73 -15.91 2.17
C ARG A 28 9.75 -16.99 1.08
N HIS A 29 9.71 -18.27 1.48
CA HIS A 29 9.57 -19.44 0.62
C HIS A 29 8.10 -19.78 0.33
N ALA A 30 7.23 -18.77 0.24
CA ALA A 30 6.08 -18.93 -0.64
C ALA A 30 6.65 -19.24 -2.04
N ASP A 31 6.06 -20.24 -2.71
CA ASP A 31 6.40 -20.65 -4.07
C ASP A 31 6.77 -19.42 -4.90
N LYS A 32 7.93 -19.41 -5.59
CA LYS A 32 8.41 -18.25 -6.36
C LYS A 32 7.38 -17.77 -7.40
N THR A 33 6.40 -18.60 -7.69
CA THR A 33 5.28 -18.35 -8.60
C THR A 33 4.02 -17.82 -7.91
N ALA A 34 3.90 -17.98 -6.59
CA ALA A 34 2.73 -17.56 -5.82
C ALA A 34 2.73 -16.04 -5.66
N GLN A 35 1.71 -15.40 -6.22
CA GLN A 35 1.47 -13.98 -6.03
C GLN A 35 0.75 -13.78 -4.68
N PRO A 36 1.21 -12.83 -3.85
CA PRO A 36 0.54 -12.50 -2.60
C PRO A 36 -0.84 -11.90 -2.87
N TRP A 37 -1.74 -12.00 -1.89
CA TRP A 37 -3.14 -11.57 -2.02
C TRP A 37 -3.27 -10.09 -2.41
N TRP A 38 -2.32 -9.22 -2.01
CA TRP A 38 -2.30 -7.80 -2.36
C TRP A 38 -1.71 -7.49 -3.75
N TRP A 39 -1.27 -8.49 -4.53
CA TRP A 39 -0.49 -8.29 -5.77
C TRP A 39 -1.17 -7.40 -6.82
N HIS A 40 -2.50 -7.35 -6.78
CA HIS A 40 -3.32 -6.51 -7.64
C HIS A 40 -3.32 -5.02 -7.23
N LEU A 41 -2.91 -4.69 -5.99
CA LEU A 41 -2.87 -3.35 -5.39
C LEU A 41 -1.48 -2.69 -5.47
N ARG A 42 -0.48 -3.40 -6.01
CA ARG A 42 0.88 -2.88 -6.18
C ARG A 42 0.90 -1.59 -7.00
N LEU A 43 1.92 -0.76 -6.77
CA LEU A 43 2.10 0.54 -7.43
C LEU A 43 2.00 0.45 -8.96
N SER A 44 2.66 -0.53 -9.59
CA SER A 44 2.64 -0.67 -11.06
C SER A 44 1.27 -0.98 -11.68
N ARG A 45 0.26 -1.31 -10.88
CA ARG A 45 -1.14 -1.49 -11.31
C ARG A 45 -2.04 -0.29 -11.00
N ARG A 46 -1.52 0.76 -10.37
CA ARG A 46 -2.30 1.96 -10.07
C ARG A 46 -2.42 2.85 -11.30
N PRO A 47 -3.59 3.44 -11.56
CA PRO A 47 -3.78 4.35 -12.69
C PRO A 47 -3.04 5.68 -12.52
N VAL A 48 -2.85 6.12 -11.28
CA VAL A 48 -2.11 7.34 -10.92
C VAL A 48 -0.93 6.95 -10.02
N LEU A 49 0.23 7.52 -10.31
CA LEU A 49 1.48 7.34 -9.58
C LEU A 49 2.03 8.70 -9.12
N GLY A 50 2.87 8.68 -8.09
CA GLY A 50 3.53 9.85 -7.56
C GLY A 50 4.88 9.46 -6.93
N PRO A 51 5.84 10.39 -6.84
CA PRO A 51 7.23 10.09 -6.48
C PRO A 51 7.40 9.53 -5.07
N THR A 52 6.49 9.84 -4.16
CA THR A 52 6.54 9.46 -2.74
C THR A 52 5.42 8.49 -2.34
N SER A 53 4.94 7.68 -3.29
CA SER A 53 3.88 6.72 -3.01
C SER A 53 4.37 5.61 -2.07
N LEU A 54 3.67 5.40 -0.96
CA LEU A 54 3.98 4.33 -0.01
C LEU A 54 3.82 2.94 -0.66
N ASP A 55 4.76 2.03 -0.37
CA ASP A 55 4.66 0.63 -0.79
C ASP A 55 3.41 -0.05 -0.22
N VAL A 56 2.87 -1.02 -0.96
CA VAL A 56 1.62 -1.70 -0.62
C VAL A 56 1.73 -2.55 0.66
N GLU A 57 2.87 -3.21 0.90
CA GLU A 57 3.07 -4.03 2.09
C GLU A 57 3.10 -3.16 3.34
N LEU A 58 3.82 -2.05 3.27
CA LEU A 58 3.91 -1.08 4.36
C LEU A 58 2.56 -0.42 4.65
N ALA A 59 1.79 -0.06 3.61
CA ALA A 59 0.44 0.46 3.78
C ALA A 59 -0.50 -0.52 4.50
N PHE A 60 -0.40 -1.81 4.18
CA PHE A 60 -1.16 -2.85 4.89
C PHE A 60 -0.71 -3.06 6.32
N LEU A 61 0.59 -3.00 6.59
CA LEU A 61 1.13 -3.06 7.94
C LEU A 61 0.59 -1.92 8.81
N MET A 62 0.55 -0.69 8.27
CA MET A 62 -0.02 0.47 8.97
C MET A 62 -1.52 0.29 9.25
N CYS A 63 -2.29 -0.21 8.28
CA CYS A 63 -3.72 -0.51 8.47
C CYS A 63 -3.94 -1.56 9.56
N HIS A 64 -3.07 -2.58 9.62
CA HIS A 64 -3.12 -3.60 10.66
C HIS A 64 -2.80 -3.01 12.04
N GLN A 65 -1.75 -2.19 12.16
CA GLN A 65 -1.41 -1.49 13.40
C GLN A 65 -2.54 -0.58 13.90
N ALA A 66 -3.27 0.05 12.98
CA ALA A 66 -4.45 0.86 13.29
C ALA A 66 -5.74 0.03 13.51
N HIS A 67 -5.66 -1.30 13.50
CA HIS A 67 -6.79 -2.23 13.63
C HIS A 67 -7.95 -1.91 12.68
N VAL A 68 -7.62 -1.50 11.45
CA VAL A 68 -8.62 -1.16 10.44
C VAL A 68 -9.47 -2.38 10.12
N LYS A 69 -10.78 -2.22 10.26
CA LYS A 69 -11.79 -3.22 9.96
C LYS A 69 -12.99 -2.59 9.24
N ARG A 70 -13.89 -3.42 8.73
CA ARG A 70 -15.12 -2.95 8.07
C ARG A 70 -15.85 -1.94 8.96
N GLY A 71 -16.21 -0.79 8.38
CA GLY A 71 -16.89 0.30 9.10
C GLY A 71 -15.97 1.25 9.87
N THR A 72 -14.65 1.05 9.86
CA THR A 72 -13.69 2.02 10.41
C THR A 72 -13.69 3.28 9.56
N LEU A 73 -13.64 4.45 10.20
CA LEU A 73 -13.33 5.71 9.53
C LEU A 73 -11.81 5.91 9.57
N VAL A 74 -11.17 6.01 8.40
CA VAL A 74 -9.73 6.25 8.26
C VAL A 74 -9.52 7.64 7.67
N LEU A 75 -8.73 8.46 8.37
CA LEU A 75 -8.31 9.79 7.93
C LEU A 75 -6.82 9.78 7.63
N ASP A 76 -6.45 10.15 6.41
CA ASP A 76 -5.06 10.39 6.02
C ASP A 76 -4.87 11.88 5.66
N PRO A 77 -4.25 12.69 6.54
CA PRO A 77 -4.11 14.14 6.29
C PRO A 77 -3.05 14.48 5.23
N PHE A 78 -2.28 13.51 4.74
CA PHE A 78 -1.26 13.64 3.71
C PHE A 78 -1.38 12.50 2.69
N VAL A 79 -2.59 12.36 2.13
CA VAL A 79 -3.00 11.18 1.37
C VAL A 79 -2.14 10.89 0.14
N GLY A 80 -1.56 11.92 -0.47
CA GLY A 80 -0.81 11.79 -1.71
C GLY A 80 -1.62 11.04 -2.78
N THR A 81 -1.03 9.99 -3.36
CA THR A 81 -1.69 9.11 -4.34
C THR A 81 -2.58 8.02 -3.71
N GLY A 82 -2.77 8.05 -2.39
CA GLY A 82 -3.75 7.24 -1.68
C GLY A 82 -3.29 5.85 -1.25
N SER A 83 -1.98 5.59 -1.12
CA SER A 83 -1.47 4.25 -0.75
C SER A 83 -2.14 3.67 0.52
N ILE A 84 -2.22 4.45 1.60
CA ILE A 84 -2.82 4.01 2.86
C ILE A 84 -4.33 3.81 2.69
N LEU A 85 -5.02 4.75 2.04
CA LEU A 85 -6.47 4.66 1.85
C LEU A 85 -6.90 3.52 0.93
N ILE A 86 -6.08 3.15 -0.06
CA ILE A 86 -6.31 1.97 -0.90
C ILE A 86 -6.28 0.71 -0.03
N SER A 87 -5.27 0.56 0.82
CA SER A 87 -5.17 -0.57 1.77
C SER A 87 -6.26 -0.56 2.83
N ALA A 88 -6.65 0.61 3.34
CA ALA A 88 -7.75 0.73 4.30
C ALA A 88 -9.10 0.37 3.67
N SER A 89 -9.33 0.80 2.43
CA SER A 89 -10.54 0.48 1.67
C SER A 89 -10.65 -1.03 1.40
N TYR A 90 -9.52 -1.72 1.22
CA TYR A 90 -9.51 -3.19 1.10
C TYR A 90 -10.11 -3.89 2.33
N TYR A 91 -9.92 -3.32 3.54
CA TYR A 91 -10.56 -3.81 4.77
C TYR A 91 -12.01 -3.34 4.96
N GLY A 92 -12.59 -2.62 3.99
CA GLY A 92 -13.96 -2.10 4.06
C GLY A 92 -14.10 -0.85 4.94
N ALA A 93 -13.03 -0.08 5.10
CA ALA A 93 -13.07 1.20 5.80
C ALA A 93 -13.70 2.30 4.93
N THR A 94 -14.32 3.28 5.59
CA THR A 94 -14.65 4.56 4.98
C THR A 94 -13.41 5.44 5.06
N CYS A 95 -12.92 5.90 3.91
CA CYS A 95 -11.65 6.59 3.80
C CYS A 95 -11.85 8.07 3.48
N VAL A 96 -11.15 8.94 4.21
CA VAL A 96 -11.09 10.38 3.99
C VAL A 96 -9.62 10.76 3.87
N GLY A 97 -9.28 11.50 2.81
CA GLY A 97 -7.91 11.93 2.55
C GLY A 97 -7.85 13.42 2.25
N SER A 98 -6.82 14.08 2.73
CA SER A 98 -6.47 15.44 2.32
C SER A 98 -5.01 15.52 1.91
N ASP A 99 -4.71 16.45 1.02
CA ASP A 99 -3.35 16.83 0.68
C ASP A 99 -3.34 18.33 0.41
N ILE A 100 -2.25 19.01 0.75
CA ILE A 100 -2.09 20.43 0.44
C ILE A 100 -1.93 20.64 -1.06
N ASP A 101 -1.35 19.67 -1.76
CA ASP A 101 -1.13 19.75 -3.19
C ASP A 101 -2.28 19.10 -3.96
N ILE A 102 -3.21 19.95 -4.37
CA ILE A 102 -4.36 19.56 -5.17
C ILE A 102 -3.97 18.87 -6.49
N ARG A 103 -2.76 19.08 -7.01
CA ARG A 103 -2.27 18.44 -8.24
C ARG A 103 -2.10 16.93 -8.04
N VAL A 104 -1.67 16.51 -6.85
CA VAL A 104 -1.53 15.10 -6.49
C VAL A 104 -2.90 14.43 -6.43
N LEU A 105 -3.87 15.07 -5.76
CA LEU A 105 -5.25 14.57 -5.65
C LEU A 105 -5.95 14.46 -7.02
N LYS A 106 -5.62 15.37 -7.93
CA LYS A 106 -6.17 15.41 -9.29
C LYS A 106 -5.33 14.61 -10.30
N GLY A 107 -4.24 13.98 -9.87
CA GLY A 107 -3.44 13.08 -10.70
C GLY A 107 -2.67 13.76 -11.84
N TYR A 108 -2.21 15.00 -11.67
CA TYR A 108 -1.38 15.69 -12.68
C TYR A 108 -0.14 16.37 -12.09
N SER A 109 0.84 16.69 -12.95
CA SER A 109 2.13 17.29 -12.60
C SER A 109 2.95 16.43 -11.62
N VAL A 110 2.76 16.62 -10.31
CA VAL A 110 3.49 15.87 -9.27
C VAL A 110 3.05 14.41 -9.24
N ALA A 111 1.75 14.17 -9.46
CA ALA A 111 1.24 12.85 -9.78
C ALA A 111 1.08 12.72 -11.31
N TYR A 112 1.17 11.51 -11.83
CA TYR A 112 1.08 11.24 -13.26
C TYR A 112 0.34 9.95 -13.54
N LEU A 113 -0.23 9.86 -14.74
CA LEU A 113 -0.87 8.65 -15.22
C LEU A 113 0.16 7.56 -15.47
N ASN A 114 -0.12 6.36 -14.98
CA ASN A 114 0.76 5.22 -15.20
C ASN A 114 0.81 4.85 -16.69
N PRO A 115 1.97 4.96 -17.36
CA PRO A 115 2.09 4.75 -18.81
C PRO A 115 1.86 3.30 -19.23
N HIS A 116 1.93 2.35 -18.29
CA HIS A 116 1.80 0.92 -18.57
C HIS A 116 0.36 0.40 -18.48
N ILE A 117 -0.62 1.29 -18.23
CA ILE A 117 -2.04 0.94 -18.11
C ILE A 117 -2.83 1.66 -19.20
N LYS A 118 -3.81 0.96 -19.79
CA LYS A 118 -4.77 1.57 -20.72
C LYS A 118 -5.71 2.49 -19.94
N HIS A 119 -5.64 3.78 -20.22
CA HIS A 119 -6.56 4.79 -19.68
C HIS A 119 -7.79 4.92 -20.58
N PRO A 120 -8.97 5.24 -20.02
CA PRO A 120 -10.16 5.51 -20.83
C PRO A 120 -9.92 6.71 -21.77
N PRO A 121 -10.46 6.66 -23.00
CA PRO A 121 -10.16 7.62 -24.08
C PRO A 121 -10.53 9.08 -23.77
N ASN A 122 -11.43 9.33 -22.82
CA ASN A 122 -11.76 10.66 -22.32
C ASN A 122 -11.10 10.93 -20.96
N GLY A 123 -9.77 10.79 -20.90
CA GLY A 123 -8.93 11.05 -19.74
C GLY A 123 -8.91 12.52 -19.29
N LYS A 124 -10.08 13.15 -19.10
CA LYS A 124 -10.18 14.31 -18.23
C LYS A 124 -9.76 13.83 -16.85
N THR A 125 -8.74 14.46 -16.30
CA THR A 125 -8.14 14.28 -14.98
C THR A 125 -9.11 14.50 -13.80
N TYR A 126 -10.40 14.56 -14.09
CA TYR A 126 -11.50 14.91 -13.20
C TYR A 126 -12.71 14.08 -13.59
N GLY A 127 -13.18 13.21 -12.70
CA GLY A 127 -14.40 12.45 -12.92
C GLY A 127 -14.13 11.02 -13.36
N TRP A 128 -13.84 10.15 -12.38
CA TRP A 128 -14.06 8.73 -12.57
C TRP A 128 -15.56 8.53 -12.91
N PRO A 129 -15.93 7.86 -14.02
CA PRO A 129 -17.33 7.77 -14.50
C PRO A 129 -18.33 7.13 -13.52
N GLY A 130 -17.86 6.58 -12.41
CA GLY A 130 -18.68 5.99 -11.34
C GLY A 130 -19.15 6.99 -10.27
N PHE A 131 -18.53 8.16 -10.16
CA PHE A 131 -18.89 9.14 -9.13
C PHE A 131 -20.00 10.11 -9.58
N GLU A 132 -20.02 10.50 -10.86
CA GLU A 132 -21.07 11.36 -11.42
C GLU A 132 -22.44 10.64 -11.46
N ARG A 133 -22.45 9.33 -11.78
CA ARG A 133 -23.69 8.53 -11.79
C ARG A 133 -24.40 8.48 -10.44
N LYS A 134 -23.65 8.42 -9.32
CA LYS A 134 -24.26 8.43 -7.98
C LYS A 134 -24.86 9.79 -7.57
N ARG A 135 -24.37 10.90 -8.14
CA ARG A 135 -24.96 12.23 -7.90
C ARG A 135 -26.25 12.45 -8.68
N GLU A 136 -26.38 11.86 -9.87
CA GLU A 136 -27.61 11.94 -10.66
C GLU A 136 -28.71 11.00 -10.12
N GLU A 137 -28.35 9.82 -9.64
CA GLU A 137 -29.29 8.90 -8.99
C GLU A 137 -29.84 9.47 -7.67
N ALA A 138 -28.99 10.11 -6.86
CA ALA A 138 -29.41 10.77 -5.61
C ALA A 138 -30.29 12.00 -5.83
N LYS A 139 -30.16 12.68 -6.97
CA LYS A 139 -31.02 13.82 -7.36
C LYS A 139 -32.34 13.42 -8.00
N LYS A 140 -32.50 12.16 -8.41
CA LYS A 140 -33.76 11.60 -8.94
C LYS A 140 -34.62 10.96 -7.85
N SER A 141 -34.11 10.87 -6.62
CA SER A 141 -34.82 10.36 -5.44
C SER A 141 -35.24 11.46 -4.45
N GLU A 142 -35.07 12.74 -4.79
CA GLU A 142 -35.69 13.91 -4.15
C GLU A 142 -36.77 14.49 -5.07
#